data_AF-A0A5C7PAG4-F1
#
_entry.id   AF-A0A5C7PAG4-F1
#
_cell.length_a   1.000
_cell.length_b   1.000
_cell.length_c   1.000
_cell.angle_alpha   90.00
_cell.angle_beta   90.00
_cell.angle_gamma   90.00
#
_symmetry.space_group_name_H-M   'P 1'
#
loop_
_entity.id
_entity.type
_entity.pdbx_description
1 polymer ?
#
loop_
_entity_poly.entity_id
_entity_poly.type
_entity_poly.pdbx_seq_one_letter_code
_entity_poly.pdbx_strand_id
1 'polypeptide(L)'
;MTERLGDAPIQEQYRDLMNVVAGSLDAVFNGGAKGDDRETGFVLLVFPFGHAAGGRCNFISNGADRRDVVTLMKEMIARFEGQPEIGGKA
;
A
#
# COMPACT_ATOMS: atom_id res chain seq x y z
N MET A 1 14.85 11.10 -15.49
CA MET A 1 14.11 9.83 -15.34
C MET A 1 13.11 10.05 -14.23
N THR A 2 11.83 10.12 -14.56
CA THR A 2 10.75 10.26 -13.57
C THR A 2 10.67 8.96 -12.80
N GLU A 3 11.16 8.91 -11.56
CA GLU A 3 10.97 7.74 -10.70
C GLU A 3 9.46 7.57 -10.47
N ARG A 4 8.90 6.55 -11.10
CA ARG A 4 7.47 6.26 -11.11
C ARG A 4 7.06 5.64 -9.78
N LEU A 5 5.77 5.71 -9.51
CA LEU A 5 5.08 5.18 -8.33
C LEU A 5 5.59 3.77 -7.96
N GLY A 6 6.23 3.62 -6.79
CA GLY A 6 6.61 2.30 -6.24
C GLY A 6 7.78 1.56 -6.93
N ASP A 7 8.42 2.14 -7.94
CA ASP A 7 9.46 1.46 -8.72
C ASP A 7 10.87 1.60 -8.13
N ALA A 8 11.06 2.49 -7.17
CA ALA A 8 12.33 2.77 -6.54
C ALA A 8 12.31 2.41 -5.03
N PRO A 9 13.47 2.07 -4.43
CA PRO A 9 13.55 1.66 -3.03
C PRO A 9 12.87 2.66 -2.10
N ILE A 10 12.31 2.19 -0.98
CA ILE A 10 11.76 3.09 0.05
C ILE A 10 12.80 4.17 0.39
N GLN A 11 12.37 5.43 0.36
CA GLN A 11 13.22 6.56 0.70
C GLN A 11 13.81 6.38 2.09
N GLU A 12 15.09 6.73 2.26
CA GLU A 12 15.86 6.46 3.48
C GLU A 12 15.14 6.91 4.76
N GLN A 13 14.59 8.12 4.74
CA GLN A 13 13.83 8.71 5.85
C GLN A 13 12.59 7.90 6.29
N TYR A 14 12.05 7.03 5.44
CA TYR A 14 10.89 6.20 5.73
C TYR A 14 11.22 4.72 5.89
N ARG A 15 12.45 4.28 5.54
CA ARG A 15 12.80 2.85 5.48
C ARG A 15 12.55 2.15 6.81
N ASP A 16 13.15 2.65 7.89
CA ASP A 16 13.06 1.98 9.18
C ASP A 16 11.64 2.05 9.75
N LEU A 17 11.00 3.21 9.63
CA LEU A 17 9.63 3.42 10.08
C LEU A 17 8.64 2.50 9.35
N MET A 18 8.74 2.40 8.03
CA MET A 18 7.85 1.53 7.24
C MET A 18 8.07 0.05 7.55
N ASN A 19 9.30 -0.39 7.80
CA ASN A 19 9.57 -1.76 8.24
C ASN A 19 8.95 -2.06 9.61
N VAL A 20 9.07 -1.12 10.57
CA VAL A 20 8.44 -1.26 11.91
C VAL A 20 6.92 -1.33 11.81
N VAL A 21 6.31 -0.45 11.01
CA VAL A 21 4.86 -0.42 10.82
C VAL A 21 4.39 -1.70 10.13
N ALA A 22 5.04 -2.13 9.04
CA ALA A 22 4.70 -3.37 8.36
C ALA A 22 4.85 -4.58 9.29
N GLY A 23 5.93 -4.67 10.08
CA GLY A 23 6.10 -5.73 11.07
C GLY A 23 4.99 -5.74 12.12
N SER A 24 4.54 -4.57 12.56
CA SER A 24 3.46 -4.44 13.53
C SER A 24 2.10 -4.83 12.95
N LEU A 25 1.80 -4.44 11.71
CA LEU A 25 0.60 -4.88 11.00
C LEU A 25 0.59 -6.39 10.81
N ASP A 26 1.73 -6.98 10.42
CA ASP A 26 1.85 -8.43 10.25
C ASP A 26 1.63 -9.17 11.58
N ALA A 27 2.17 -8.66 12.69
CA ALA A 27 1.92 -9.23 14.01
C ALA A 27 0.44 -9.12 14.44
N VAL A 28 -0.24 -8.03 14.10
CA VAL A 28 -1.67 -7.84 14.42
C VAL A 28 -2.56 -8.76 13.60
N PHE A 29 -2.32 -8.86 12.29
CA PHE A 29 -3.18 -9.62 11.38
C PHE A 29 -2.83 -11.11 11.30
N ASN A 30 -1.55 -11.46 11.36
CA ASN A 30 -1.05 -12.82 11.17
C ASN A 30 -0.40 -13.42 12.43
N GLY A 31 -0.24 -12.65 13.50
CA GLY A 31 0.36 -13.15 14.74
C GLY A 31 1.78 -13.66 14.55
N GLY A 32 2.00 -14.93 14.88
CA GLY A 32 3.28 -15.62 14.70
C GLY A 32 3.42 -16.39 13.38
N ALA A 33 2.39 -16.37 12.51
CA ALA A 33 2.40 -17.11 11.25
C ALA A 33 3.45 -16.55 10.28
N LYS A 34 4.05 -17.43 9.46
CA LYS A 34 5.14 -17.10 8.54
C LYS A 34 4.93 -17.74 7.18
N GLY A 35 5.47 -17.10 6.14
CA GLY A 35 5.38 -17.63 4.77
C GLY A 35 3.93 -17.86 4.37
N ASP A 36 3.65 -19.05 3.84
CA ASP A 36 2.34 -19.45 3.34
C ASP A 36 1.29 -19.71 4.44
N ASP A 37 1.71 -19.75 5.72
CA ASP A 37 0.79 -19.89 6.87
C ASP A 37 0.07 -18.57 7.18
N ARG A 38 0.45 -17.45 6.55
CA ARG A 38 -0.20 -16.16 6.74
C ARG A 38 -1.53 -16.13 5.99
N GLU A 39 -2.60 -15.82 6.71
CA GLU A 39 -3.94 -15.72 6.12
C GLU A 39 -4.24 -14.34 5.54
N THR A 40 -3.56 -13.29 6.02
CA THR A 40 -3.83 -11.90 5.62
C THR A 40 -2.65 -11.29 4.87
N GLY A 41 -2.88 -10.92 3.61
CA GLY A 41 -1.96 -10.08 2.82
C GLY A 41 -2.29 -8.59 2.95
N PHE A 42 -1.28 -7.73 2.99
CA PHE A 42 -1.49 -6.28 2.95
C PHE A 42 -0.40 -5.55 2.15
N VAL A 43 -0.75 -4.32 1.77
CA VAL A 43 0.16 -3.34 1.17
C VAL A 43 0.04 -2.03 1.92
N LEU A 44 1.16 -1.34 2.09
CA LEU A 44 1.24 0.00 2.67
C LEU A 44 1.84 0.96 1.65
N LEU A 45 1.07 2.01 1.35
CA LEU A 45 1.47 3.12 0.50
C LEU A 45 1.72 4.36 1.37
N VAL A 46 2.91 4.96 1.25
CA VAL A 46 3.25 6.21 1.94
C VAL A 46 3.68 7.24 0.90
N PHE A 47 2.94 8.34 0.83
CA PHE A 47 3.12 9.40 -0.15
C PHE A 47 2.86 10.78 0.48
N PRO A 48 3.33 11.87 -0.14
CA PRO A 48 3.06 13.22 0.34
C PRO A 48 1.55 13.50 0.47
N PHE A 49 1.11 13.83 1.68
CA PHE A 49 -0.28 14.17 1.95
C PHE A 49 -0.70 15.42 1.14
N GLY A 50 -1.82 15.34 0.43
CA GLY A 50 -2.32 16.40 -0.45
C GLY A 50 -1.61 16.54 -1.81
N HIS A 51 -0.54 15.77 -2.07
CA HIS A 51 0.27 15.89 -3.28
C HIS A 51 0.61 14.53 -3.90
N ALA A 52 -0.42 13.70 -4.11
CA ALA A 52 -0.25 12.38 -4.70
C ALA A 52 0.11 12.42 -6.20
N ALA A 53 -0.44 13.37 -6.96
CA ALA A 53 -0.19 13.48 -8.39
C ALA A 53 1.25 13.89 -8.69
N GLY A 54 2.01 13.02 -9.38
CA GLY A 54 3.43 13.23 -9.67
C GLY A 54 4.36 13.12 -8.45
N GLY A 55 3.80 12.83 -7.27
CA GLY A 55 4.56 12.64 -6.04
C GLY A 55 5.21 11.26 -5.96
N ARG A 56 6.26 11.16 -5.14
CA ARG A 56 6.87 9.87 -4.80
C ARG A 56 5.90 9.04 -3.95
N CYS A 57 5.81 7.74 -4.24
CA CYS A 57 5.10 6.78 -3.41
C CYS A 57 6.07 5.70 -2.95
N ASN A 58 6.22 5.54 -1.64
CA ASN A 58 6.91 4.42 -1.02
C ASN A 58 5.91 3.27 -0.85
N PHE A 59 6.36 2.06 -1.18
CA PHE A 59 5.55 0.85 -1.20
C PHE A 59 6.23 -0.23 -0.35
N ILE A 60 5.46 -0.92 0.49
CA ILE A 60 5.87 -2.17 1.16
C ILE A 60 4.69 -3.13 1.21
N SER A 61 4.95 -4.43 1.05
CA SER A 61 3.98 -5.51 1.33
C SER A 61 4.58 -6.48 2.34
N ASN A 62 3.74 -7.29 2.99
CA ASN A 62 4.21 -8.36 3.87
C ASN A 62 4.67 -9.63 3.12
N GLY A 63 4.82 -9.57 1.78
CA GLY A 63 5.13 -10.74 0.95
C GLY A 63 3.92 -11.32 0.22
N ALA A 64 2.76 -10.65 0.25
CA ALA A 64 1.62 -11.00 -0.58
C ALA A 64 1.99 -11.05 -2.08
N ASP A 65 1.40 -11.99 -2.83
CA ASP A 65 1.68 -12.17 -4.25
C ASP A 65 1.35 -10.90 -5.04
N ARG A 66 2.31 -10.46 -5.85
CA ARG A 66 2.19 -9.25 -6.68
C ARG A 66 0.97 -9.33 -7.61
N ARG A 67 0.62 -10.51 -8.10
CA ARG A 67 -0.54 -10.73 -8.99
C ARG A 67 -1.84 -10.40 -8.27
N ASP A 68 -1.98 -10.83 -7.02
CA ASP A 68 -3.16 -10.55 -6.20
C ASP A 68 -3.25 -9.06 -5.88
N VAL A 69 -2.12 -8.42 -5.53
CA VAL A 69 -2.06 -6.97 -5.32
C VAL A 69 -2.50 -6.20 -6.56
N VAL A 70 -2.05 -6.61 -7.76
CA VAL A 70 -2.48 -5.98 -9.03
C VAL A 70 -3.97 -6.14 -9.26
N THR A 71 -4.53 -7.32 -8.98
CA THR A 71 -5.98 -7.57 -9.09
C THR A 71 -6.77 -6.67 -8.13
N LEU A 72 -6.39 -6.64 -6.85
CA LEU A 72 -7.04 -5.81 -5.83
C LEU A 72 -6.98 -4.32 -6.16
N MET A 73 -5.83 -3.82 -6.65
CA MET A 73 -5.70 -2.42 -7.05
C MET A 73 -6.65 -2.07 -8.19
N LYS A 74 -6.77 -2.94 -9.21
CA LYS A 74 -7.70 -2.73 -10.33
C LYS A 74 -9.15 -2.70 -9.85
N GLU A 75 -9.53 -3.63 -8.98
CA GLU A 75 -10.89 -3.69 -8.41
C GLU A 75 -11.20 -2.47 -7.55
N MET A 76 -10.26 -2.03 -6.72
CA MET A 76 -10.42 -0.84 -5.88
C MET A 76 -10.48 0.45 -6.69
N ILE A 77 -9.67 0.59 -7.75
CA ILE A 77 -9.76 1.71 -8.69
C ILE A 77 -11.15 1.72 -9.34
N ALA A 78 -11.60 0.60 -9.89
CA ALA A 78 -12.94 0.50 -10.49
C ALA A 78 -14.06 0.85 -9.49
N ARG A 79 -13.92 0.43 -8.22
CA ARG A 79 -14.84 0.80 -7.15
C ARG A 79 -14.85 2.31 -6.88
N PHE A 80 -13.69 2.95 -6.83
CA PHE A 80 -13.58 4.40 -6.58
C PHE A 80 -14.09 5.24 -7.74
N GLU A 81 -13.83 4.81 -8.97
CA GLU A 81 -14.32 5.48 -10.19
C GLU A 81 -15.82 5.23 -10.42
N GLY A 82 -16.39 4.17 -9.83
CA GLY A 82 -17.79 3.78 -9.93
C GLY A 82 -18.73 4.28 -8.82
N GLN A 83 -18.26 5.01 -7.81
CA GLN A 83 -19.12 5.80 -6.92
C GLN A 83 -19.16 7.25 -7.42
N PRO A 84 -20.32 7.80 -7.83
CA PRO A 84 -20.42 9.23 -8.08
C PRO A 84 -20.05 9.97 -6.80
N GLU A 85 -19.20 11.00 -6.91
CA GLU A 85 -18.88 11.88 -5.79
C GLU A 85 -20.19 12.39 -5.17
N ILE A 86 -20.60 11.83 -4.03
CA ILE A 86 -21.67 12.41 -3.23
C ILE A 86 -21.05 13.64 -2.56
N GLY A 87 -20.98 14.73 -3.31
CA GLY A 87 -20.77 16.08 -2.82
C GLY A 87 -22.00 16.51 -2.03
N GLY A 88 -22.16 15.99 -0.82
CA GLY A 88 -23.07 16.53 0.17
C GLY A 88 -22.42 17.74 0.83
N LYS A 89 -22.68 18.95 0.33
CA LYS A 89 -22.51 20.16 1.14
C LYS A 89 -23.61 20.16 2.20
N ALA A 90 -23.21 20.23 3.47
CA ALA A 90 -24.07 20.64 4.58
C ALA A 90 -24.41 22.12 4.47
#